data_AF-A0A0F5PRI8-F1
#
_entry.id   AF-A0A0F5PRI8-F1
#
_cell.length_a   1.000
_cell.length_b   1.000
_cell.length_c   1.000
_cell.angle_alpha   90.00
_cell.angle_beta   90.00
_cell.angle_gamma   90.00
#
_symmetry.space_group_name_H-M   'P 1'
#
loop_
_entity.id
_entity.type
_entity.pdbx_description
1 polymer ?
#
loop_
_entity_poly.entity_id
_entity_poly.type
_entity_poly.pdbx_seq_one_letter_code
_entity_poly.pdbx_strand_id
1 'polypeptide(L)' 'MQLSIFPDAKPFLKWAGGKTQLLDDLYKRLPSSIVQKGEIERYVEPFVGGGAFFFFLKKNFRVKEAFLGSEL' A
#
# COMPACT_ATOMS: atom_id res chain seq x y z
N MET A 1 2.97 -32.76 16.29
CA MET A 1 3.59 -31.47 15.94
C MET A 1 2.50 -30.57 15.39
N GLN A 2 1.97 -29.65 16.20
CA GLN A 2 0.94 -28.70 15.77
C GLN A 2 1.65 -27.45 15.25
N LEU A 3 1.49 -27.12 13.97
CA LEU A 3 1.95 -25.85 13.40
C LEU A 3 0.96 -24.75 13.84
N SER A 4 1.43 -23.84 14.69
CA SER A 4 0.71 -22.62 15.05
C SER A 4 0.64 -21.72 13.81
N ILE A 5 -0.47 -21.75 13.09
CA ILE A 5 -0.78 -20.75 12.06
C ILE A 5 -1.16 -19.48 12.81
N PHE A 6 -0.21 -18.54 12.96
CA PHE A 6 -0.55 -17.22 13.45
C PHE A 6 -1.39 -16.51 12.38
N PRO A 7 -2.61 -16.05 12.68
CA PRO A 7 -3.41 -15.32 11.71
C PRO A 7 -2.70 -14.01 11.37
N ASP A 8 -2.55 -13.73 10.07
CA ASP A 8 -2.06 -12.43 9.59
C ASP A 8 -2.89 -11.31 10.23
N ALA A 9 -2.19 -10.33 10.81
CA ALA A 9 -2.84 -9.18 11.44
C ALA A 9 -3.69 -8.43 10.41
N LYS A 10 -4.99 -8.33 10.67
CA LYS A 10 -5.91 -7.54 9.84
C LYS A 10 -6.08 -6.15 10.46
N PRO A 11 -6.20 -5.08 9.65
CA PRO A 11 -6.47 -3.75 10.16
C PRO A 11 -7.78 -3.77 10.97
N PHE A 12 -7.71 -3.38 12.24
CA PHE A 12 -8.87 -3.34 13.14
C PHE A 12 -9.78 -2.13 12.89
N LEU A 13 -9.30 -1.16 12.10
CA LEU A 13 -10.03 0.06 11.77
C LEU A 13 -10.50 0.03 10.32
N LYS A 14 -11.81 -0.03 10.11
CA LYS A 14 -12.43 0.25 8.80
C LYS A 14 -12.54 1.76 8.64
N TRP A 15 -11.70 2.36 7.79
CA TRP A 15 -11.85 3.75 7.40
C TRP A 15 -12.83 3.83 6.21
N ALA A 16 -13.73 4.82 6.19
CA ALA A 16 -14.54 5.12 5.01
C ALA A 16 -13.62 5.41 3.80
N GLY A 17 -13.92 4.82 2.63
CA GLY A 17 -13.08 4.96 1.43
C GLY A 17 -11.88 4.00 1.34
N GLY A 18 -11.89 2.89 2.08
CA GLY A 18 -10.82 1.90 2.11
C GLY A 18 -10.39 1.44 0.70
N LYS A 19 -9.24 1.94 0.22
CA LYS A 19 -8.69 1.65 -1.11
C LYS A 19 -8.30 0.19 -1.34
N THR A 20 -8.50 -0.68 -0.35
CA THR A 20 -8.24 -2.13 -0.43
C THR A 20 -8.95 -2.79 -1.61
N GLN A 21 -10.18 -2.38 -1.91
CA GLN A 21 -10.94 -2.91 -3.06
C GLN A 21 -10.40 -2.43 -4.42
N LEU A 22 -9.61 -1.35 -4.43
CA LEU A 22 -9.05 -0.73 -5.63
C LEU A 22 -7.58 -1.11 -5.87
N LEU A 23 -6.97 -1.95 -5.02
CA LEU A 23 -5.53 -2.24 -5.10
C LEU A 23 -5.14 -2.81 -6.46
N ASP A 24 -5.92 -3.74 -7.00
CA ASP A 24 -5.63 -4.36 -8.29
C ASP A 24 -5.67 -3.34 -9.43
N ASP A 25 -6.66 -2.45 -9.42
CA ASP A 25 -6.81 -1.42 -10.46
C ASP A 25 -5.76 -0.32 -10.34
N LEU A 26 -5.37 0.05 -9.11
CA LEU A 26 -4.29 1.00 -8.87
C LEU A 26 -2.93 0.39 -9.27
N TYR A 27 -2.70 -0.89 -8.98
CA TYR A 27 -1.49 -1.60 -9.39
C TYR A 27 -1.35 -1.67 -10.91
N LYS A 28 -2.43 -2.00 -11.65
CA LYS A 28 -2.43 -2.03 -13.13
C LYS A 28 -2.12 -0.68 -13.76
N ARG A 29 -2.34 0.42 -13.04
CA ARG A 29 -2.08 1.79 -13.50
C ARG A 29 -0.69 2.30 -13.14
N LEU A 30 0.13 1.52 -12.42
CA LEU A 30 1.50 1.89 -12.15
C LEU A 30 2.31 1.99 -13.46
N PRO A 31 3.22 2.98 -13.57
CA PRO A 31 4.18 3.04 -14.66
C PRO A 31 4.95 1.72 -14.79
N SER A 32 5.05 1.21 -16.03
CA SER A 32 5.75 -0.05 -16.31
C SER A 32 7.22 -0.02 -15.87
N SER A 33 7.85 1.15 -15.88
CA SER A 33 9.22 1.35 -15.38
C SER A 33 9.36 1.08 -13.89
N ILE A 34 8.36 1.44 -13.08
CA ILE A 34 8.33 1.14 -11.64
C ILE A 34 8.14 -0.35 -11.42
N VAL A 35 7.23 -0.99 -12.17
CA VAL A 35 6.98 -2.44 -12.09
C VAL A 35 8.22 -3.24 -12.45
N GLN A 36 8.93 -2.85 -13.52
CA GLN A 36 10.16 -3.52 -13.95
C GLN A 36 11.35 -3.26 -13.02
N LYS A 37 11.50 -2.02 -12.51
CA LYS A 37 12.61 -1.66 -11.62
C LYS A 37 12.40 -2.17 -10.18
N GLY A 38 11.16 -2.38 -9.76
CA GLY A 38 10.82 -2.77 -8.39
C GLY A 38 11.09 -1.68 -7.35
N GLU A 39 11.28 -0.42 -7.78
CA GLU A 39 11.70 0.70 -6.93
C GLU A 39 10.88 1.94 -7.22
N ILE A 40 10.52 2.66 -6.15
CA ILE A 40 9.85 3.96 -6.19
C ILE A 40 10.76 4.97 -5.48
N GLU A 41 11.30 5.93 -6.22
CA GLU A 41 12.16 6.99 -5.66
C GLU A 41 11.37 7.85 -4.67
N ARG A 42 10.18 8.31 -5.06
CA ARG A 42 9.29 9.13 -4.25
C ARG A 42 7.84 8.77 -4.49
N TYR A 43 7.13 8.46 -3.40
CA TYR A 43 5.69 8.27 -3.40
C TYR A 43 5.00 9.43 -2.67
N VAL A 44 3.93 9.98 -3.26
CA VAL A 44 3.14 11.06 -2.65
C VAL A 44 1.69 10.63 -2.65
N GLU A 45 1.08 10.53 -1.47
CA GLU A 45 -0.34 10.24 -1.30
C GLU A 45 -0.99 11.34 -0.46
N PRO A 46 -1.59 12.37 -1.09
CA PRO A 46 -2.14 13.53 -0.38
C PRO A 46 -3.30 13.20 0.56
N PHE A 47 -4.01 12.11 0.27
CA PHE A 47 -5.17 11.63 1.04
C PHE A 47 -4.97 10.16 1.41
N VAL A 48 -4.06 9.90 2.34
CA VAL A 48 -3.63 8.55 2.72
C VAL A 48 -4.81 7.71 3.23
N GLY A 49 -5.67 8.31 4.06
CA GLY A 49 -6.67 7.54 4.80
C GLY A 49 -5.99 6.34 5.47
N GLY A 50 -6.57 5.15 5.36
CA GLY A 50 -6.00 3.93 5.96
C GLY A 50 -4.68 3.45 5.36
N GLY A 51 -4.12 4.17 4.38
CA GLY A 51 -2.81 3.87 3.79
C GLY A 51 -2.76 2.55 3.02
N ALA A 52 -3.90 1.97 2.64
CA ALA A 52 -3.97 0.65 2.03
C ALA A 52 -3.05 0.52 0.80
N PHE A 53 -3.01 1.52 -0.08
CA PHE A 53 -2.16 1.49 -1.26
C PHE A 53 -0.69 1.73 -0.91
N PHE A 54 -0.38 2.68 -0.02
CA PHE A 54 0.99 2.85 0.49
C PHE A 54 1.57 1.56 1.07
N PHE A 55 0.83 0.86 1.95
CA PHE A 55 1.31 -0.40 2.54
C PHE A 55 1.45 -1.51 1.50
N PHE A 56 0.53 -1.59 0.54
CA PHE A 56 0.67 -2.48 -0.60
C PHE A 56 1.96 -2.19 -1.40
N LEU A 57 2.23 -0.92 -1.71
CA LEU A 57 3.44 -0.54 -2.44
C LEU A 57 4.70 -0.84 -1.62
N LYS A 58 4.73 -0.52 -0.32
CA LYS A 58 5.90 -0.77 0.53
C LYS A 58 6.21 -2.26 0.70
N LYS A 59 5.19 -3.13 0.65
CA LYS A 59 5.35 -4.59 0.67
C LYS A 59 5.95 -5.14 -0.62
N ASN A 60 5.58 -4.57 -1.78
CA ASN A 60 5.94 -5.11 -3.09
C ASN A 60 7.09 -4.37 -3.79
N PHE A 61 7.43 -3.17 -3.34
CA PHE A 61 8.42 -2.29 -3.97
C PHE A 61 9.35 -1.67 -2.94
N ARG A 62 10.57 -1.37 -3.38
CA ARG A 62 11.50 -0.53 -2.61
C ARG A 62 11.09 0.94 -2.73
N VAL A 63 10.30 1.43 -1.78
CA VAL A 63 9.97 2.86 -1.66
C VAL A 63 11.07 3.58 -0.88
N LYS A 64 11.77 4.53 -1.49
CA LYS A 64 12.83 5.32 -0.81
C LYS A 64 12.25 6.46 0.02
N GLU A 65 11.45 7.31 -0.59
CA GLU A 65 10.77 8.43 0.09
C GLU A 65 9.26 8.30 -0.03
N ALA A 66 8.53 8.64 1.04
CA ALA A 66 7.07 8.67 1.05
C ALA A 66 6.56 9.90 1.79
N PHE A 67 5.71 10.68 1.12
CA PHE A 67 5.00 11.82 1.69
C PHE A 67 3.52 11.47 1.77
N LEU A 68 3.04 11.25 2.98
CA LEU A 68 1.66 10.84 3.25
C LEU A 68 0.92 12.02 3.88
N GLY A 69 -0.04 12.56 3.15
CA GLY A 69 -0.94 13.60 3.63
C GLY A 69 -2.24 12.99 4.17
N SER A 70 -2.81 13.63 5.18
CA SER A 70 -4.21 13.48 5.58
C SER A 70 -4.74 14.89 5.82
N GLU A 71 -6.03 15.12 5.61
CA GLU A 71 -6.59 16.46 5.87
C GLU A 71 -6.37 16.87 7.34
N LEU A 72 -5.76 18.06 7.49
CA LEU A 72 -5.96 19.04 8.55
C LEU A 72 -6.35 20.35 7.86
#